data_AF-A0AAJ4JXW4-F1
#
_entry.id   AF-A0AAJ4JXW4-F1
#
_cell.length_a   1.000
_cell.length_b   1.000
_cell.length_c   1.000
_cell.angle_alpha   90.00
_cell.angle_beta   90.00
_cell.angle_gamma   90.00
#
_symmetry.space_group_name_H-M   'P 1'
#
loop_
_entity.id
_entity.type
_entity.pdbx_description
1 polymer ?
#
loop_
_entity_poly.entity_id
_entity_poly.type
_entity_poly.pdbx_seq_one_letter_code
_entity_poly.pdbx_strand_id
1 'polypeptide(L)'
;MQQDIQDALDKIGLILNPTKKWKGGHYQYNARFNKPTWLFPNGSFIKLQGARKSNSSQVLGKGTARANGADLCIIWLEEANEFSKAEKEAIMQAVRDYKKMILITSTNPDSIYQDHIDYLNKLMPFNRKELESNGEQISKLIVPVLDPKTGQKAYDKKVINHYTNYLINKDNLNYDELMKLYELKAEWPKKYEVWGIGMPGALDGSIFANYLFSKLYDFEPVNFRAGLDLGYAESPLGHATHAILMGIDKDYKKMAPLMEYKRNAEMVQKDIMKVLHEIVHFYIICATQWNDLYNGLEINVDTGGGHLVEVDTLNNIRRKFFPDANWLRFKPVNKEIWYRTDRIDAIIILLNKNYLQISQRLTPELFKDMLKMEWRKPPANKSTYKLEDNKLFDDGFDAMTYAVMDIMEYFIKTLDNPFLISKQFGKRG
;
A
#
# COMPACT_ATOMS: atom_id res chain seq x y z
N MET A 1 41.95 -15.76 -3.77
CA MET A 1 40.65 -15.53 -4.44
C MET A 1 39.53 -15.19 -3.46
N GLN A 2 39.23 -16.03 -2.45
CA GLN A 2 38.28 -15.68 -1.37
C GLN A 2 38.80 -14.52 -0.49
N GLN A 3 40.09 -14.53 -0.14
CA GLN A 3 40.74 -13.45 0.61
C GLN A 3 40.81 -12.14 -0.18
N ASP A 4 41.06 -12.18 -1.49
CA ASP A 4 41.13 -10.97 -2.34
C ASP A 4 39.76 -10.31 -2.52
N ILE A 5 38.68 -11.11 -2.50
CA ILE A 5 37.30 -10.62 -2.51
C ILE A 5 36.93 -10.04 -1.13
N GLN A 6 37.32 -10.71 -0.04
CA GLN A 6 37.10 -10.22 1.32
C GLN A 6 37.87 -8.92 1.59
N ASP A 7 39.14 -8.83 1.17
CA ASP A 7 39.96 -7.62 1.28
C ASP A 7 39.44 -6.47 0.40
N ALA A 8 38.75 -6.78 -0.70
CA ALA A 8 38.05 -5.79 -1.53
C ALA A 8 36.76 -5.30 -0.84
N LEU A 9 35.99 -6.21 -0.22
CA LEU A 9 34.77 -5.90 0.54
C LEU A 9 35.07 -5.12 1.84
N ASP A 10 36.15 -5.45 2.54
CA ASP A 10 36.57 -4.75 3.77
C ASP A 10 37.12 -3.34 3.46
N LYS A 11 37.66 -3.12 2.26
CA LYS A 11 38.04 -1.79 1.74
C LYS A 11 36.88 -0.98 1.18
N ILE A 12 35.73 -1.60 0.89
CA ILE A 12 34.53 -0.92 0.36
C ILE A 12 33.90 0.00 1.42
N GLY A 13 34.25 -0.15 2.71
CA GLY A 13 34.02 0.90 3.73
C GLY A 13 32.63 1.52 3.63
N LEU A 14 31.60 0.69 3.51
CA LEU A 14 30.21 1.10 3.45
C LEU A 14 29.77 1.47 4.86
N ILE A 15 30.30 2.58 5.38
CA ILE A 15 29.83 3.17 6.62
C ILE A 15 28.51 3.87 6.30
N LEU A 16 27.39 3.14 6.47
CA LEU A 16 26.06 3.74 6.62
C LEU A 16 26.07 4.55 7.92
N ASN A 17 26.60 5.78 7.86
CA ASN A 17 26.66 6.63 9.04
C ASN A 17 25.27 7.30 9.21
N PRO A 18 24.50 6.99 10.27
CA PRO A 18 23.20 7.62 10.50
C PRO A 18 23.42 9.09 10.85
N THR A 19 23.42 9.96 9.85
CA THR A 19 23.60 11.39 10.09
C THR A 19 22.27 12.01 10.52
N LYS A 20 22.12 12.13 11.85
CA LYS A 20 21.10 12.87 12.61
C LYS A 20 19.64 12.40 12.43
N LYS A 21 19.03 11.99 13.56
CA LYS A 21 17.58 11.94 13.73
C LYS A 21 16.98 13.31 13.37
N TRP A 22 16.20 13.37 12.30
CA TRP A 22 15.21 14.42 12.10
C TRP A 22 13.88 13.93 12.67
N LYS A 23 13.08 14.83 13.26
CA LYS A 23 11.72 14.52 13.71
C LYS A 23 10.92 14.03 12.49
N GLY A 24 10.41 12.79 12.52
CA GLY A 24 9.64 12.21 11.42
C GLY A 24 9.96 10.77 11.02
N GLY A 25 10.84 10.05 11.74
CA GLY A 25 10.98 8.59 11.58
C GLY A 25 11.63 8.08 10.28
N HIS A 26 11.92 8.96 9.32
CA HIS A 26 12.69 8.61 8.13
C HIS A 26 14.19 8.68 8.41
N TYR A 27 14.87 7.55 8.31
CA TYR A 27 16.32 7.57 8.07
C TYR A 27 16.53 8.21 6.70
N GLN A 28 17.01 9.45 6.68
CA GLN A 28 17.60 9.99 5.47
C GLN A 28 18.93 9.26 5.30
N TYR A 29 19.00 8.28 4.39
CA TYR A 29 20.29 7.86 3.86
C TYR A 29 20.84 9.03 3.04
N ASN A 30 21.50 9.97 3.73
CA ASN A 30 22.54 10.76 3.11
C ASN A 30 23.70 9.79 2.86
N ALA A 31 23.59 8.95 1.83
CA ALA A 31 24.76 8.35 1.21
C ALA A 31 25.52 9.50 0.51
N ARG A 32 26.14 10.38 1.31
CA ARG A 32 27.26 11.17 0.84
C ARG A 32 28.40 10.17 0.75
N PHE A 33 28.61 9.63 -0.44
CA PHE A 33 29.82 8.87 -0.73
C PHE A 33 31.01 9.83 -0.52
N ASN A 34 31.63 9.77 0.67
CA ASN A 34 32.74 10.65 1.05
C ASN A 34 33.97 10.46 0.15
N LYS A 35 33.99 9.37 -0.63
CA LYS A 35 34.88 9.16 -1.78
C LYS A 35 34.04 8.66 -2.95
N PRO A 36 33.61 9.54 -3.88
CA PRO A 36 32.79 9.12 -5.03
C PRO A 36 33.60 8.34 -6.07
N THR A 37 34.92 8.22 -5.89
CA THR A 37 35.84 7.50 -6.76
C THR A 37 36.83 6.68 -5.92
N TRP A 38 36.96 5.39 -6.21
CA TRP A 38 38.04 4.53 -5.71
C TRP A 38 38.97 4.17 -6.87
N LEU A 39 40.27 4.43 -6.70
CA LEU A 39 41.31 4.05 -7.65
C LEU A 39 41.99 2.78 -7.16
N PHE A 40 42.11 1.78 -8.03
CA PHE A 40 42.84 0.55 -7.77
C PHE A 40 44.32 0.69 -8.18
N PRO A 41 45.24 -0.10 -7.59
CA PRO A 41 46.67 -0.05 -7.91
C PRO A 41 47.01 -0.26 -9.39
N ASN A 42 46.15 -0.96 -10.14
CA ASN A 42 46.29 -1.19 -11.58
C ASN A 42 45.78 -0.02 -12.45
N GLY A 43 45.40 1.11 -11.84
CA GLY A 43 44.88 2.29 -12.53
C GLY A 43 43.39 2.24 -12.87
N SER A 44 42.69 1.13 -12.62
CA SER A 44 41.23 1.07 -12.76
C SER A 44 40.54 1.84 -11.63
N PHE A 45 39.27 2.23 -11.82
CA PHE A 45 38.52 2.93 -10.77
C PHE A 45 37.05 2.53 -10.73
N ILE A 46 36.42 2.62 -9.55
CA ILE A 46 34.97 2.59 -9.37
C ILE A 46 34.50 3.99 -9.02
N LYS A 47 33.43 4.45 -9.66
CA LYS A 47 32.77 5.71 -9.33
C LYS A 47 31.34 5.44 -8.88
N LEU A 48 30.97 5.88 -7.67
CA LEU A 48 29.61 5.74 -7.15
C LEU A 48 28.85 7.06 -7.25
N GLN A 49 27.58 6.97 -7.65
CA GLN A 49 26.70 8.11 -7.71
C GLN A 49 25.27 7.72 -7.34
N GLY A 50 24.75 8.33 -6.28
CA GLY A 50 23.34 8.20 -5.90
C GLY A 50 22.48 9.18 -6.69
N ALA A 51 21.39 8.71 -7.29
CA ALA A 51 20.34 9.55 -7.86
C ALA A 51 19.15 9.58 -6.89
N ARG A 52 18.64 10.77 -6.55
CA ARG A 52 17.39 10.93 -5.78
C ARG A 52 16.22 11.17 -6.74
N LYS A 53 15.05 10.64 -6.35
CA LYS A 53 13.75 10.79 -7.02
C LYS A 53 13.40 12.25 -7.40
N SER A 54 13.85 13.23 -6.61
CA SER A 54 13.50 14.64 -6.80
C SER A 54 14.40 15.44 -7.76
N ASN A 55 15.50 14.88 -8.29
CA ASN A 55 16.47 15.63 -9.13
C ASN A 55 17.11 14.79 -10.27
N SER A 56 16.39 13.79 -10.78
CA SER A 56 16.91 12.79 -11.71
C SER A 56 17.61 13.37 -12.95
N SER A 57 17.01 14.37 -13.62
CA SER A 57 17.56 14.93 -14.87
C SER A 57 18.89 15.68 -14.69
N GLN A 58 19.04 16.51 -13.64
CA GLN A 58 20.28 17.27 -13.40
C GLN A 58 21.41 16.41 -12.82
N VAL A 59 21.10 15.40 -11.99
CA VAL A 59 22.10 14.53 -11.34
C VAL A 59 22.66 13.51 -12.33
N LEU A 60 21.80 12.94 -13.20
CA LEU A 60 22.22 11.98 -14.23
C LEU A 60 23.06 12.65 -15.33
N GLY A 61 22.65 13.83 -15.81
CA GLY A 61 23.40 14.59 -16.83
C GLY A 61 24.79 15.04 -16.36
N LYS A 62 24.97 15.36 -15.07
CA LYS A 62 26.29 15.65 -14.49
C LYS A 62 27.11 14.39 -14.21
N GLY A 63 26.47 13.25 -14.01
CA GLY A 63 27.14 11.98 -13.72
C GLY A 63 27.85 11.39 -14.91
N THR A 64 27.21 11.46 -16.08
CA THR A 64 27.74 10.92 -17.34
C THR A 64 28.89 11.75 -17.89
N ALA A 65 28.79 13.08 -17.81
CA ALA A 65 29.91 13.99 -18.10
C ALA A 65 31.14 13.71 -17.20
N ARG A 66 30.92 13.23 -15.97
CA ARG A 66 31.97 12.96 -14.98
C ARG A 66 32.56 11.55 -15.04
N ALA A 67 31.98 10.63 -15.81
CA ALA A 67 32.46 9.26 -15.97
C ALA A 67 33.20 9.03 -17.30
N ASN A 68 33.55 10.13 -17.98
CA ASN A 68 34.30 10.16 -19.22
C ASN A 68 35.55 9.24 -19.14
N GLY A 69 35.62 8.21 -20.00
CA GLY A 69 36.71 7.23 -20.07
C GLY A 69 36.43 5.85 -19.45
N ALA A 70 35.28 5.60 -18.84
CA ALA A 70 34.93 4.28 -18.30
C ALA A 70 34.30 3.34 -19.36
N ASP A 71 34.79 2.10 -19.44
CA ASP A 71 34.30 1.08 -20.37
C ASP A 71 33.09 0.29 -19.84
N LEU A 72 32.90 0.21 -18.52
CA LEU A 72 31.84 -0.54 -17.84
C LEU A 72 30.99 0.38 -16.95
N CYS A 73 29.66 0.26 -17.09
CA CYS A 73 28.68 0.86 -16.18
C CYS A 73 27.97 -0.24 -15.36
N ILE A 74 27.79 -0.04 -14.06
CA ILE A 74 26.90 -0.85 -13.23
C ILE A 74 25.80 0.07 -12.70
N ILE A 75 24.54 -0.29 -12.98
CA ILE A 75 23.37 0.40 -12.48
C ILE A 75 22.67 -0.54 -11.52
N TRP A 76 22.42 -0.09 -10.29
CA TRP A 76 21.56 -0.80 -9.35
C TRP A 76 20.36 0.07 -9.00
N LEU A 77 19.18 -0.43 -9.34
CA LEU A 77 17.89 0.13 -8.93
C LEU A 77 17.35 -0.71 -7.76
N GLU A 78 17.54 -0.22 -6.54
CA GLU A 78 16.90 -0.76 -5.33
C GLU A 78 15.45 -0.26 -5.25
N GLU A 79 14.52 -1.14 -4.88
CA GLU A 79 13.07 -0.92 -5.04
C GLU A 79 12.82 -0.40 -6.47
N ALA A 80 13.20 -1.22 -7.45
CA ALA A 80 13.07 -0.88 -8.87
C ALA A 80 11.61 -0.63 -9.27
N ASN A 81 10.67 -1.12 -8.47
CA ASN A 81 9.27 -0.75 -8.50
C ASN A 81 9.01 0.70 -8.07
N GLU A 82 9.91 1.47 -7.48
CA GLU A 82 9.61 2.86 -7.14
C GLU A 82 9.89 3.87 -8.26
N PHE A 83 10.54 3.42 -9.34
CA PHE A 83 10.98 4.24 -10.47
C PHE A 83 9.99 4.20 -11.62
N SER A 84 9.52 5.36 -12.08
CA SER A 84 8.70 5.47 -13.27
C SER A 84 9.42 5.02 -14.54
N LYS A 85 8.67 4.65 -15.58
CA LYS A 85 9.22 4.33 -16.89
C LYS A 85 10.10 5.46 -17.44
N ALA A 86 9.64 6.70 -17.35
CA ALA A 86 10.40 7.87 -17.80
C ALA A 86 11.71 8.06 -17.02
N GLU A 87 11.72 7.81 -15.71
CA GLU A 87 12.94 7.86 -14.91
C GLU A 87 13.93 6.75 -15.33
N LYS A 88 13.44 5.52 -15.55
CA LYS A 88 14.26 4.42 -16.05
C LYS A 88 14.85 4.75 -17.42
N GLU A 89 14.03 5.26 -18.35
CA GLU A 89 14.48 5.68 -19.69
C GLU A 89 15.52 6.80 -19.62
N ALA A 90 15.32 7.81 -18.75
CA ALA A 90 16.29 8.88 -18.55
C ALA A 90 17.63 8.37 -18.00
N ILE A 91 17.61 7.42 -17.07
CA ILE A 91 18.82 6.75 -16.55
C ILE A 91 19.55 6.01 -17.67
N MET A 92 18.83 5.21 -18.46
CA MET A 92 19.41 4.44 -19.57
C MET A 92 19.98 5.35 -20.67
N GLN A 93 19.30 6.44 -20.98
CA GLN A 93 19.77 7.43 -21.96
C GLN A 93 21.05 8.12 -21.49
N ALA A 94 21.15 8.40 -20.19
CA ALA A 94 22.33 9.03 -19.62
C ALA A 94 23.57 8.13 -19.84
N VAL A 95 23.45 6.82 -19.61
CA VAL A 95 24.58 5.87 -19.66
C VAL A 95 24.81 5.20 -21.01
N ARG A 96 24.22 5.71 -22.09
CA ARG A 96 24.21 5.04 -23.40
C ARG A 96 25.60 4.86 -24.04
N ASP A 97 26.56 5.71 -23.68
CA ASP A 97 27.88 5.76 -24.33
C ASP A 97 28.90 4.76 -23.74
N TYR A 98 28.54 3.99 -22.70
CA TYR A 98 29.42 2.97 -22.12
C TYR A 98 29.47 1.71 -22.98
N LYS A 99 30.67 1.12 -23.14
CA LYS A 99 30.86 -0.09 -23.96
C LYS A 99 30.19 -1.33 -23.38
N LYS A 100 30.13 -1.44 -22.06
CA LYS A 100 29.49 -2.54 -21.32
C LYS A 100 28.61 -1.99 -20.21
N MET A 101 27.50 -2.66 -19.95
CA MET A 101 26.58 -2.28 -18.90
C MET A 101 26.05 -3.52 -18.17
N ILE A 102 26.00 -3.43 -16.85
CA ILE A 102 25.31 -4.37 -15.96
C ILE A 102 24.17 -3.60 -15.31
N LEU A 103 22.95 -4.09 -15.48
CA LEU A 103 21.76 -3.56 -14.81
C LEU A 103 21.30 -4.57 -13.75
N ILE A 104 21.23 -4.12 -12.51
CA ILE A 104 20.72 -4.84 -11.35
C ILE A 104 19.43 -4.16 -10.92
N THR A 105 18.36 -4.93 -10.80
CA THR A 105 17.07 -4.46 -10.28
C THR A 105 16.65 -5.37 -9.14
N SER A 106 16.32 -4.79 -7.99
CA SER A 106 15.79 -5.51 -6.83
C SER A 106 14.49 -4.86 -6.36
N THR A 107 13.49 -5.67 -5.99
CA THR A 107 12.18 -5.20 -5.51
C THR A 107 11.51 -6.28 -4.66
N ASN A 108 10.59 -5.87 -3.78
CA ASN A 108 9.56 -6.79 -3.31
C ASN A 108 8.53 -7.04 -4.42
N PRO A 109 8.02 -8.27 -4.59
CA PRO A 109 7.22 -8.62 -5.77
C PRO A 109 5.71 -8.36 -5.57
N ASP A 110 5.34 -7.12 -5.21
CA ASP A 110 3.97 -6.79 -4.74
C ASP A 110 2.85 -7.13 -5.74
N SER A 111 3.11 -7.05 -7.05
CA SER A 111 2.16 -7.48 -8.10
C SER A 111 2.89 -8.05 -9.31
N ILE A 112 2.31 -9.10 -9.93
CA ILE A 112 2.87 -9.70 -11.15
C ILE A 112 2.82 -8.74 -12.34
N TYR A 113 1.95 -7.73 -12.30
CA TYR A 113 1.71 -6.81 -13.40
C TYR A 113 2.73 -5.67 -13.48
N GLN A 114 3.69 -5.60 -12.55
CA GLN A 114 4.76 -4.62 -12.67
C GLN A 114 5.71 -5.03 -13.80
N ASP A 115 6.00 -4.12 -14.74
CA ASP A 115 6.70 -4.42 -16.01
C ASP A 115 7.92 -5.34 -15.89
N HIS A 116 8.77 -5.09 -14.89
CA HIS A 116 9.98 -5.88 -14.67
C HIS A 116 9.70 -7.24 -14.03
N ILE A 117 8.73 -7.35 -13.13
CA ILE A 117 8.29 -8.63 -12.56
C ILE A 117 7.60 -9.48 -13.63
N ASP A 118 6.69 -8.89 -14.41
CA ASP A 118 6.01 -9.55 -15.54
C ASP A 118 7.03 -10.09 -16.55
N TYR A 119 7.99 -9.26 -16.96
CA TYR A 119 9.07 -9.66 -17.86
C TYR A 119 9.89 -10.83 -17.30
N LEU A 120 10.33 -10.73 -16.04
CA LEU A 120 11.12 -11.78 -15.39
C LEU A 120 10.33 -13.07 -15.21
N ASN A 121 9.04 -12.99 -14.87
CA ASN A 121 8.16 -14.13 -14.72
C ASN A 121 7.83 -14.82 -16.05
N LYS A 122 7.79 -14.09 -17.17
CA LYS A 122 7.68 -14.69 -18.51
C LYS A 122 8.94 -15.44 -18.93
N LEU A 123 10.11 -14.96 -18.51
CA LEU A 123 11.39 -15.60 -18.80
C LEU A 123 11.63 -16.84 -17.94
N MET A 124 11.31 -16.75 -16.65
CA MET A 124 11.38 -17.84 -15.70
C MET A 124 10.15 -17.75 -14.78
N PRO A 125 9.11 -18.56 -15.05
CA PRO A 125 7.94 -18.61 -14.20
C PRO A 125 8.31 -18.94 -12.76
N PHE A 126 7.69 -18.24 -11.84
CA PHE A 126 7.83 -18.48 -10.41
C PHE A 126 7.46 -19.92 -10.04
N ASN A 127 8.32 -20.56 -9.23
CA ASN A 127 8.12 -21.90 -8.69
C ASN A 127 8.08 -21.85 -7.17
N ARG A 128 6.87 -21.84 -6.61
CA ARG A 128 6.64 -21.79 -5.16
C ARG A 128 7.37 -22.90 -4.40
N LYS A 129 7.30 -24.13 -4.91
CA LYS A 129 7.86 -25.30 -4.21
C LYS A 129 9.37 -25.19 -4.06
N GLU A 130 10.05 -24.68 -5.09
CA GLU A 130 11.49 -24.50 -5.12
C GLU A 130 11.96 -23.39 -4.15
N LEU A 131 11.25 -22.25 -4.13
CA LEU A 131 11.52 -21.18 -3.18
C LEU A 131 11.27 -21.59 -1.72
N GLU A 132 10.16 -22.28 -1.46
CA GLU A 132 9.85 -22.76 -0.11
C GLU A 132 10.83 -23.84 0.37
N SER A 133 11.47 -24.60 -0.53
CA SER A 133 12.46 -25.62 -0.16
C SER A 133 13.88 -25.08 -0.05
N ASN A 134 14.30 -24.22 -0.98
CA ASN A 134 15.70 -23.82 -1.15
C ASN A 134 15.97 -22.39 -0.70
N GLY A 135 14.93 -21.58 -0.50
CA GLY A 135 15.04 -20.15 -0.23
C GLY A 135 15.32 -19.29 -1.46
N GLU A 136 15.61 -19.91 -2.60
CA GLU A 136 15.92 -19.23 -3.86
C GLU A 136 15.45 -20.04 -5.08
N GLN A 137 15.22 -19.32 -6.18
CA GLN A 137 15.04 -19.84 -7.52
C GLN A 137 15.85 -18.95 -8.48
N ILE A 138 16.84 -19.53 -9.17
CA ILE A 138 17.78 -18.79 -10.00
C ILE A 138 17.87 -19.38 -11.42
N SER A 139 17.87 -18.51 -12.43
CA SER A 139 18.19 -18.89 -13.81
C SER A 139 19.21 -17.95 -14.44
N LYS A 140 19.98 -18.50 -15.38
CA LYS A 140 20.90 -17.76 -16.26
C LYS A 140 20.44 -17.97 -17.69
N LEU A 141 20.00 -16.89 -18.33
CA LEU A 141 19.35 -16.92 -19.63
C LEU A 141 20.11 -16.04 -20.63
N ILE A 142 20.05 -16.41 -21.90
CA ILE A 142 20.49 -15.58 -23.01
C ILE A 142 19.25 -15.22 -23.83
N VAL A 143 18.92 -13.93 -23.87
CA VAL A 143 17.72 -13.41 -24.53
C VAL A 143 18.16 -12.60 -25.75
N PRO A 144 17.71 -12.95 -26.97
CA PRO A 144 18.00 -12.15 -28.15
C PRO A 144 17.21 -10.84 -28.06
N VAL A 145 17.92 -9.71 -28.22
CA VAL A 145 17.32 -8.39 -28.32
C VAL A 145 17.16 -8.06 -29.80
N LEU A 146 15.94 -7.73 -30.21
CA LEU A 146 15.61 -7.36 -31.59
C LEU A 146 15.69 -5.85 -31.78
N ASP A 147 16.17 -5.43 -32.95
CA ASP A 147 16.07 -4.05 -33.40
C ASP A 147 14.58 -3.72 -33.66
N PRO A 148 14.02 -2.68 -33.02
CA PRO A 148 12.60 -2.35 -33.16
C PRO A 148 12.17 -1.94 -34.57
N LYS A 149 13.10 -1.44 -35.40
CA LYS A 149 12.83 -0.97 -36.76
C LYS A 149 12.93 -2.09 -37.78
N THR A 150 13.89 -3.01 -37.60
CA THR A 150 14.17 -4.06 -38.59
C THR A 150 13.63 -5.43 -38.18
N GLY A 151 13.30 -5.63 -36.90
CA GLY A 151 12.91 -6.92 -36.33
C GLY A 151 14.06 -7.94 -36.26
N GLN A 152 15.25 -7.60 -36.75
CA GLN A 152 16.42 -8.48 -36.74
C GLN A 152 17.11 -8.46 -35.37
N LYS A 153 17.82 -9.53 -35.04
CA LYS A 153 18.61 -9.61 -33.80
C LYS A 153 19.71 -8.55 -33.80
N ALA A 154 19.65 -7.65 -32.81
CA ALA A 154 20.67 -6.64 -32.56
C ALA A 154 21.83 -7.21 -31.72
N TYR A 155 21.53 -7.86 -30.60
CA TYR A 155 22.53 -8.47 -29.72
C TYR A 155 21.93 -9.53 -28.78
N ASP A 156 22.79 -10.30 -28.10
CA ASP A 156 22.38 -11.22 -27.04
C ASP A 156 22.51 -10.56 -25.66
N LYS A 157 21.42 -10.53 -24.90
CA LYS A 157 21.40 -10.07 -23.51
C LYS A 157 21.53 -11.26 -22.58
N LYS A 158 22.54 -11.26 -21.73
CA LYS A 158 22.64 -12.20 -20.61
C LYS A 158 21.77 -11.69 -19.46
N VAL A 159 20.85 -12.53 -18.98
CA VAL A 159 19.93 -12.22 -17.88
C VAL A 159 20.15 -13.23 -16.77
N ILE A 160 20.30 -12.75 -15.54
CA ILE A 160 20.21 -13.57 -14.34
C ILE A 160 18.90 -13.19 -13.67
N ASN A 161 17.98 -14.14 -13.55
CA ASN A 161 16.75 -13.95 -12.79
C ASN A 161 16.86 -14.70 -11.47
N HIS A 162 16.56 -14.03 -10.37
CA HIS A 162 16.76 -14.56 -9.03
C HIS A 162 15.58 -14.16 -8.14
N TYR A 163 14.70 -15.11 -7.84
CA TYR A 163 13.75 -14.98 -6.75
C TYR A 163 14.42 -15.48 -5.47
N THR A 164 14.22 -14.75 -4.37
CA THR A 164 14.76 -15.11 -3.06
C THR A 164 13.72 -14.87 -1.98
N ASN A 165 13.90 -15.54 -0.85
CA ASN A 165 13.12 -15.31 0.35
C ASN A 165 13.99 -15.39 1.60
N TYR A 166 13.39 -15.18 2.78
CA TYR A 166 14.15 -15.09 4.04
C TYR A 166 14.95 -16.36 4.38
N LEU A 167 14.60 -17.53 3.82
CA LEU A 167 15.28 -18.79 4.13
C LEU A 167 16.76 -18.77 3.72
N ILE A 168 17.13 -18.02 2.67
CA ILE A 168 18.54 -17.87 2.26
C ILE A 168 19.39 -17.24 3.36
N ASN A 169 18.77 -16.47 4.26
CA ASN A 169 19.44 -15.76 5.34
C ASN A 169 18.97 -16.22 6.74
N LYS A 170 18.19 -17.32 6.81
CA LYS A 170 17.55 -17.82 8.04
C LYS A 170 18.53 -17.91 9.21
N ASP A 171 19.72 -18.44 8.97
CA ASP A 171 20.69 -18.73 10.03
C ASP A 171 21.39 -17.46 10.57
N ASN A 172 21.24 -16.34 9.86
CA ASN A 172 21.74 -15.02 10.29
C ASN A 172 20.63 -14.11 10.85
N LEU A 173 19.35 -14.52 10.76
CA LEU A 173 18.24 -13.77 11.34
C LEU A 173 18.15 -14.09 12.83
N ASN A 174 18.02 -13.06 13.65
CA ASN A 174 17.77 -13.27 15.07
C ASN A 174 16.32 -13.71 15.33
N TYR A 175 16.06 -14.18 16.55
CA TYR A 175 14.73 -14.67 16.94
C TYR A 175 13.63 -13.62 16.70
N ASP A 176 13.88 -12.35 17.05
CA ASP A 176 12.90 -11.28 16.91
C ASP A 176 12.55 -11.00 15.43
N GLU A 177 13.52 -11.11 14.52
CA GLU A 177 13.32 -10.96 13.08
C GLU A 177 12.52 -12.12 12.47
N LEU A 178 12.75 -13.34 12.94
CA LEU A 178 11.96 -14.51 12.54
C LEU A 178 10.53 -14.43 13.07
N MET A 179 10.35 -14.03 14.32
CA MET A 179 9.03 -13.89 14.94
C MET A 179 8.17 -12.87 14.20
N LYS A 180 8.76 -11.75 13.81
CA LYS A 180 8.15 -10.75 12.95
C LYS A 180 7.55 -11.31 11.65
N LEU A 181 8.25 -12.24 10.98
CA LEU A 181 7.74 -12.90 9.78
C LEU A 181 6.58 -13.85 10.09
N TYR A 182 6.64 -14.58 11.21
CA TYR A 182 5.55 -15.45 11.66
C TYR A 182 4.31 -14.66 12.09
N GLU A 183 4.49 -13.51 12.71
CA GLU A 183 3.43 -12.55 13.04
C GLU A 183 2.77 -12.03 11.77
N LEU A 184 3.54 -11.58 10.77
CA LEU A 184 3.00 -11.18 9.48
C LEU A 184 2.22 -12.32 8.81
N LYS A 185 2.72 -13.56 8.87
CA LYS A 185 2.00 -14.74 8.35
C LYS A 185 0.65 -14.93 9.03
N ALA A 186 0.59 -14.73 10.34
CA ALA A 186 -0.62 -14.88 11.14
C ALA A 186 -1.60 -13.71 10.99
N GLU A 187 -1.10 -12.49 10.77
CA GLU A 187 -1.89 -11.26 10.64
C GLU A 187 -2.39 -11.02 9.23
N TRP A 188 -1.52 -11.26 8.25
CA TRP A 188 -1.80 -10.99 6.86
C TRP A 188 -1.08 -11.97 5.93
N PRO A 189 -1.66 -13.17 5.76
CA PRO A 189 -1.04 -14.27 5.00
C PRO A 189 -0.61 -13.87 3.58
N LYS A 190 -1.43 -13.08 2.87
CA LYS A 190 -1.12 -12.63 1.51
C LYS A 190 0.08 -11.68 1.42
N LYS A 191 0.26 -10.78 2.40
CA LYS A 191 1.45 -9.93 2.46
C LYS A 191 2.69 -10.70 2.89
N TYR A 192 2.53 -11.71 3.76
CA TYR A 192 3.60 -12.68 4.04
C TYR A 192 4.03 -13.46 2.79
N GLU A 193 3.09 -13.86 1.91
CA GLU A 193 3.46 -14.52 0.65
C GLU A 193 4.37 -13.62 -0.20
N VAL A 194 4.14 -12.30 -0.25
CA VAL A 194 5.02 -11.37 -0.96
C VAL A 194 6.34 -11.13 -0.22
N TRP A 195 6.29 -10.67 1.04
CA TRP A 195 7.47 -10.14 1.74
C TRP A 195 8.26 -11.20 2.51
N GLY A 196 7.57 -12.27 2.91
CA GLY A 196 8.20 -13.44 3.52
C GLY A 196 8.72 -14.40 2.45
N ILE A 197 7.84 -14.87 1.56
CA ILE A 197 8.16 -15.93 0.59
C ILE A 197 8.70 -15.40 -0.75
N GLY A 198 8.53 -14.11 -1.06
CA GLY A 198 8.95 -13.55 -2.36
C GLY A 198 8.01 -13.95 -3.51
N MET A 199 6.73 -14.20 -3.24
CA MET A 199 5.77 -14.66 -4.24
C MET A 199 5.18 -13.49 -5.06
N PRO A 200 5.48 -13.39 -6.36
CA PRO A 200 4.88 -12.39 -7.23
C PRO A 200 3.38 -12.64 -7.41
N GLY A 201 2.61 -11.57 -7.32
CA GLY A 201 1.16 -11.59 -7.58
C GLY A 201 0.32 -12.22 -6.48
N ALA A 202 0.89 -12.46 -5.29
CA ALA A 202 0.12 -12.97 -4.15
C ALA A 202 -1.03 -12.04 -3.72
N LEU A 203 -0.88 -10.74 -4.01
CA LEU A 203 -1.86 -9.69 -3.75
C LEU A 203 -2.74 -9.40 -4.98
N ASP A 204 -2.64 -10.12 -6.10
CA ASP A 204 -3.51 -9.83 -7.24
C ASP A 204 -4.94 -10.36 -7.00
N GLY A 205 -5.95 -9.62 -7.48
CA GLY A 205 -7.37 -9.99 -7.37
C GLY A 205 -8.05 -9.45 -6.11
N SER A 206 -9.00 -10.21 -5.56
CA SER A 206 -9.87 -9.75 -4.46
C SER A 206 -9.11 -9.43 -3.18
N ILE A 207 -9.41 -8.27 -2.60
CA ILE A 207 -8.80 -7.77 -1.36
C ILE A 207 -9.40 -8.49 -0.15
N PHE A 208 -10.73 -8.56 -0.08
CA PHE A 208 -11.43 -8.98 1.15
C PHE A 208 -12.10 -10.36 1.08
N ALA A 209 -12.22 -10.99 -0.10
CA ALA A 209 -13.01 -12.22 -0.24
C ALA A 209 -12.61 -13.35 0.72
N ASN A 210 -11.33 -13.50 1.05
CA ASN A 210 -10.86 -14.55 1.96
C ASN A 210 -11.10 -14.22 3.45
N TYR A 211 -11.52 -13.00 3.78
CA TYR A 211 -11.63 -12.50 5.15
C TYR A 211 -13.09 -12.25 5.59
N LEU A 212 -14.01 -12.08 4.64
CA LEU A 212 -15.42 -11.76 4.93
C LEU A 212 -16.25 -12.96 5.42
N PHE A 213 -15.81 -14.19 5.18
CA PHE A 213 -16.52 -15.41 5.58
C PHE A 213 -16.03 -15.98 6.92
N SER A 214 -15.36 -15.17 7.74
CA SER A 214 -14.90 -15.58 9.07
C SER A 214 -16.07 -15.82 10.04
N LYS A 215 -15.77 -16.45 11.19
CA LYS A 215 -16.78 -16.87 12.17
C LYS A 215 -17.45 -15.64 12.81
N LEU A 216 -18.75 -15.46 12.52
CA LEU A 216 -19.58 -14.46 13.20
C LEU A 216 -19.60 -14.71 14.71
N TYR A 217 -19.55 -13.63 15.48
CA TYR A 217 -19.59 -13.68 16.93
C TYR A 217 -20.80 -12.91 17.48
N ASP A 218 -21.35 -13.42 18.58
CA ASP A 218 -22.32 -12.70 19.38
C ASP A 218 -21.64 -11.50 20.04
N PHE A 219 -22.37 -10.38 20.01
CA PHE A 219 -21.84 -9.07 20.27
C PHE A 219 -22.95 -8.13 20.73
N GLU A 220 -22.72 -7.46 21.84
CA GLU A 220 -23.58 -6.38 22.34
C GLU A 220 -22.80 -5.05 22.21
N PRO A 221 -23.25 -4.14 21.33
CA PRO A 221 -22.60 -2.85 21.18
C PRO A 221 -22.92 -1.96 22.38
N VAL A 222 -21.89 -1.35 22.95
CA VAL A 222 -22.02 -0.33 24.01
C VAL A 222 -21.38 1.00 23.63
N ASN A 223 -20.56 0.98 22.57
CA ASN A 223 -19.87 2.14 22.03
C ASN A 223 -20.20 2.24 20.54
N PHE A 224 -20.47 3.44 20.06
CA PHE A 224 -20.91 3.66 18.69
C PHE A 224 -20.01 4.64 17.96
N ARG A 225 -19.81 4.37 16.67
CA ARG A 225 -19.12 5.22 15.73
C ARG A 225 -19.88 5.24 14.42
N ALA A 226 -19.75 6.30 13.64
CA ALA A 226 -20.47 6.38 12.39
C ALA A 226 -19.66 7.14 11.35
N GLY A 227 -19.85 6.72 10.11
CA GLY A 227 -19.17 7.29 8.96
C GLY A 227 -20.11 7.41 7.78
N LEU A 228 -19.84 8.41 6.96
CA LEU A 228 -20.60 8.76 5.78
C LEU A 228 -19.64 9.07 4.65
N ASP A 229 -19.79 8.36 3.53
CA ASP A 229 -19.15 8.69 2.27
C ASP A 229 -20.20 9.25 1.30
N LEU A 230 -20.00 10.48 0.83
CA LEU A 230 -20.93 11.16 -0.07
C LEU A 230 -20.50 10.96 -1.53
N GLY A 231 -21.33 10.21 -2.28
CA GLY A 231 -21.16 10.01 -3.70
C GLY A 231 -21.80 11.12 -4.54
N TYR A 232 -21.05 11.65 -5.52
CA TYR A 232 -21.48 12.71 -6.44
C TYR A 232 -21.64 12.20 -7.88
N ALA A 233 -22.51 12.83 -8.68
CA ALA A 233 -22.81 12.36 -10.04
C ALA A 233 -21.68 12.54 -11.07
N GLU A 234 -20.67 13.36 -10.77
CA GLU A 234 -19.45 13.44 -11.60
C GLU A 234 -18.49 12.27 -11.35
N SER A 235 -18.77 11.46 -10.32
CA SER A 235 -17.99 10.27 -10.03
C SER A 235 -18.27 9.18 -11.08
N PRO A 236 -17.28 8.34 -11.43
CA PRO A 236 -17.45 7.22 -12.35
C PRO A 236 -18.69 6.36 -12.08
N LEU A 237 -19.22 5.69 -13.11
CA LEU A 237 -20.31 4.71 -12.96
C LEU A 237 -19.96 3.69 -11.85
N GLY A 238 -20.79 3.63 -10.81
CA GLY A 238 -20.62 2.68 -9.69
C GLY A 238 -20.48 3.32 -8.31
N HIS A 239 -20.26 4.64 -8.22
CA HIS A 239 -20.20 5.33 -6.92
C HIS A 239 -21.58 5.50 -6.26
N ALA A 240 -21.58 5.47 -4.94
CA ALA A 240 -22.77 5.64 -4.10
C ALA A 240 -22.49 6.55 -2.90
N THR A 241 -23.56 7.13 -2.36
CA THR A 241 -23.56 7.64 -1.00
C THR A 241 -23.80 6.48 -0.05
N HIS A 242 -22.93 6.28 0.94
CA HIS A 242 -23.04 5.19 1.92
C HIS A 242 -22.89 5.74 3.33
N ALA A 243 -23.87 5.47 4.19
CA ALA A 243 -23.84 5.82 5.61
C ALA A 243 -23.84 4.53 6.44
N ILE A 244 -22.97 4.47 7.45
CA ILE A 244 -22.80 3.28 8.30
C ILE A 244 -22.83 3.67 9.78
N LEU A 245 -23.49 2.84 10.58
CA LEU A 245 -23.34 2.80 12.02
C LEU A 245 -22.49 1.60 12.42
N MET A 246 -21.43 1.85 13.18
CA MET A 246 -20.55 0.85 13.78
C MET A 246 -20.87 0.69 15.26
N GLY A 247 -20.91 -0.56 15.71
CA GLY A 247 -20.95 -0.94 17.11
C GLY A 247 -19.59 -1.45 17.57
N ILE A 248 -19.20 -1.11 18.80
CA ILE A 248 -17.98 -1.56 19.48
C ILE A 248 -18.35 -2.09 20.88
N ASP A 249 -17.68 -3.15 21.32
CA ASP A 249 -17.91 -3.74 22.65
C ASP A 249 -17.24 -2.92 23.75
N LYS A 250 -17.58 -3.24 24.99
CA LYS A 250 -17.06 -2.55 26.18
C LYS A 250 -15.56 -2.70 26.34
N ASP A 251 -15.01 -3.82 25.87
CA ASP A 251 -13.60 -4.18 26.05
C ASP A 251 -12.73 -3.76 24.86
N TYR A 252 -13.32 -3.14 23.83
CA TYR A 252 -12.64 -2.78 22.58
C TYR A 252 -11.90 -3.96 21.95
N LYS A 253 -12.57 -5.12 21.93
CA LYS A 253 -12.09 -6.36 21.31
C LYS A 253 -12.93 -6.77 20.12
N LYS A 254 -14.11 -6.19 19.94
CA LYS A 254 -15.06 -6.54 18.89
C LYS A 254 -15.71 -5.30 18.33
N MET A 255 -15.85 -5.26 17.02
CA MET A 255 -16.61 -4.25 16.30
C MET A 255 -17.30 -4.81 15.05
N ALA A 256 -18.46 -4.26 14.73
CA ALA A 256 -19.23 -4.65 13.57
C ALA A 256 -20.01 -3.46 13.00
N PRO A 257 -20.21 -3.37 11.68
CA PRO A 257 -21.23 -2.53 11.12
C PRO A 257 -22.61 -3.11 11.49
N LEU A 258 -23.46 -2.29 12.09
CA LEU A 258 -24.76 -2.69 12.62
C LEU A 258 -25.92 -2.38 11.67
N MET A 259 -25.79 -1.27 10.94
CA MET A 259 -26.82 -0.79 10.03
C MET A 259 -26.17 0.05 8.93
N GLU A 260 -26.74 0.00 7.73
CA GLU A 260 -26.26 0.76 6.57
C GLU A 260 -27.40 1.44 5.82
N TYR A 261 -27.05 2.53 5.13
CA TYR A 261 -27.85 3.18 4.10
C TYR A 261 -26.98 3.36 2.88
N LYS A 262 -27.49 3.00 1.69
CA LYS A 262 -26.81 3.17 0.41
C LYS A 262 -27.74 3.76 -0.63
N ARG A 263 -27.24 4.73 -1.39
CA ARG A 263 -27.94 5.33 -2.54
C ARG A 263 -26.98 5.68 -3.67
N ASN A 264 -27.28 5.23 -4.89
CA ASN A 264 -26.42 5.46 -6.05
C ASN A 264 -26.26 6.97 -6.38
N ALA A 265 -25.06 7.38 -6.76
CA ALA A 265 -24.69 8.79 -6.96
C ALA A 265 -25.53 9.52 -8.04
N GLU A 266 -25.94 8.83 -9.11
CA GLU A 266 -26.83 9.41 -10.15
C GLU A 266 -28.18 9.88 -9.58
N MET A 267 -28.68 9.23 -8.51
CA MET A 267 -29.93 9.60 -7.86
C MET A 267 -29.76 10.73 -6.83
N VAL A 268 -28.52 11.04 -6.45
CA VAL A 268 -28.18 12.10 -5.49
C VAL A 268 -28.25 13.47 -6.15
N GLN A 269 -27.79 13.61 -7.40
CA GLN A 269 -27.83 14.89 -8.13
C GLN A 269 -29.26 15.39 -8.40
N LYS A 270 -30.21 14.48 -8.62
CA LYS A 270 -31.60 14.86 -8.91
C LYS A 270 -32.31 15.45 -7.69
N ASP A 271 -31.85 15.14 -6.47
CA ASP A 271 -32.51 15.58 -5.24
C ASP A 271 -31.58 15.51 -4.01
N ILE A 272 -30.47 16.26 -4.03
CA ILE A 272 -29.46 16.23 -2.96
C ILE A 272 -30.06 16.54 -1.59
N MET A 273 -30.99 17.48 -1.50
CA MET A 273 -31.64 17.85 -0.24
C MET A 273 -32.45 16.70 0.35
N LYS A 274 -33.16 15.93 -0.48
CA LYS A 274 -33.84 14.71 -0.04
C LYS A 274 -32.86 13.65 0.43
N VAL A 275 -31.74 13.44 -0.28
CA VAL A 275 -30.72 12.47 0.14
C VAL A 275 -30.12 12.85 1.49
N LEU A 276 -29.74 14.12 1.68
CA LEU A 276 -29.23 14.61 2.96
C LEU A 276 -30.27 14.47 4.08
N HIS A 277 -31.56 14.69 3.80
CA HIS A 277 -32.63 14.43 4.75
C HIS A 277 -32.79 12.93 5.08
N GLU A 278 -32.70 12.04 4.09
CA GLU A 278 -32.72 10.59 4.31
C GLU A 278 -31.54 10.13 5.17
N ILE A 279 -30.34 10.68 4.97
CA ILE A 279 -29.16 10.37 5.80
C ILE A 279 -29.38 10.79 7.25
N VAL A 280 -29.89 12.01 7.50
CA VAL A 280 -30.20 12.45 8.86
C VAL A 280 -31.24 11.51 9.49
N HIS A 281 -32.31 11.21 8.75
CA HIS A 281 -33.37 10.33 9.22
C HIS A 281 -32.87 8.89 9.50
N PHE A 282 -31.94 8.37 8.69
CA PHE A 282 -31.30 7.07 8.92
C PHE A 282 -30.65 6.98 10.32
N TYR A 283 -29.87 7.99 10.72
CA TYR A 283 -29.26 8.01 12.05
C TYR A 283 -30.27 8.21 13.18
N ILE A 284 -31.39 8.90 12.93
CA ILE A 284 -32.51 8.96 13.89
C ILE A 284 -33.14 7.58 14.08
N ILE A 285 -33.36 6.82 13.00
CA ILE A 285 -33.87 5.44 13.07
C ILE A 285 -32.90 4.53 13.82
N CYS A 286 -31.59 4.70 13.63
CA CYS A 286 -30.59 3.97 14.41
C CYS A 286 -30.78 4.17 15.94
N ALA A 287 -31.05 5.40 16.38
CA ALA A 287 -31.25 5.70 17.80
C ALA A 287 -32.53 5.09 18.39
N THR A 288 -33.50 4.66 17.57
CA THR A 288 -34.66 3.89 18.08
C THR A 288 -34.30 2.43 18.40
N GLN A 289 -33.17 1.93 17.89
CA GLN A 289 -32.67 0.58 18.18
C GLN A 289 -31.64 0.58 19.32
N TRP A 290 -30.85 1.66 19.45
CA TRP A 290 -29.81 1.79 20.47
C TRP A 290 -29.91 3.11 21.23
N ASN A 291 -30.47 3.06 22.44
CA ASN A 291 -30.70 4.24 23.27
C ASN A 291 -29.40 4.98 23.66
N ASP A 292 -28.26 4.28 23.71
CA ASP A 292 -26.98 4.91 24.03
C ASP A 292 -26.54 5.98 23.02
N LEU A 293 -27.11 5.96 21.80
CA LEU A 293 -26.87 6.99 20.79
C LEU A 293 -27.35 8.38 21.24
N TYR A 294 -28.38 8.46 22.11
CA TYR A 294 -28.85 9.73 22.67
C TYR A 294 -27.83 10.42 23.58
N ASN A 295 -26.78 9.70 24.03
CA ASN A 295 -25.67 10.30 24.79
C ASN A 295 -24.73 11.12 23.91
N GLY A 296 -24.83 10.98 22.58
CA GLY A 296 -24.03 11.70 21.60
C GLY A 296 -23.51 10.78 20.51
N LEU A 297 -23.74 11.15 19.26
CA LEU A 297 -23.19 10.49 18.08
C LEU A 297 -22.58 11.52 17.14
N GLU A 298 -21.28 11.39 16.90
CA GLU A 298 -20.58 12.17 15.89
C GLU A 298 -20.36 11.33 14.62
N ILE A 299 -20.76 11.88 13.48
CA ILE A 299 -20.63 11.25 12.16
C ILE A 299 -19.42 11.83 11.44
N ASN A 300 -18.46 10.99 11.09
CA ASN A 300 -17.32 11.37 10.24
C ASN A 300 -17.75 11.37 8.76
N VAL A 301 -17.78 12.54 8.15
CA VAL A 301 -18.27 12.75 6.79
C VAL A 301 -17.11 12.99 5.83
N ASP A 302 -17.03 12.16 4.80
CA ASP A 302 -16.25 12.45 3.59
C ASP A 302 -17.11 13.23 2.60
N THR A 303 -16.72 14.48 2.37
CA THR A 303 -17.40 15.40 1.45
C THR A 303 -16.76 15.41 0.06
N GLY A 304 -15.76 14.56 -0.23
CA GLY A 304 -14.99 14.71 -1.47
C GLY A 304 -14.26 16.06 -1.56
N GLY A 305 -13.85 16.44 -2.77
CA GLY A 305 -12.88 17.52 -3.09
C GLY A 305 -13.20 18.98 -2.72
N GLY A 306 -13.75 19.26 -1.53
CA GLY A 306 -13.85 20.63 -0.97
C GLY A 306 -15.26 21.10 -0.59
N HIS A 307 -16.24 20.20 -0.53
CA HIS A 307 -17.64 20.49 -0.29
C HIS A 307 -17.98 20.57 1.22
N LEU A 308 -17.39 21.53 1.93
CA LEU A 308 -17.66 21.78 3.36
C LEU A 308 -19.10 22.25 3.64
N VAL A 309 -19.80 22.76 2.61
CA VAL A 309 -21.18 23.29 2.71
C VAL A 309 -22.18 22.19 3.10
N GLU A 310 -21.85 20.94 2.84
CA GLU A 310 -22.72 19.79 3.00
C GLU A 310 -22.76 19.28 4.44
N VAL A 311 -21.66 19.38 5.20
CA VAL A 311 -21.66 19.11 6.64
C VAL A 311 -22.56 20.11 7.36
N ASP A 312 -22.43 21.38 7.03
CA ASP A 312 -23.31 22.43 7.57
C ASP A 312 -24.76 22.21 7.14
N THR A 313 -25.00 21.78 5.91
CA THR A 313 -26.34 21.46 5.40
C THR A 313 -26.97 20.28 6.14
N LEU A 314 -26.24 19.19 6.39
CA LEU A 314 -26.70 18.06 7.20
C LEU A 314 -27.07 18.52 8.62
N ASN A 315 -26.21 19.32 9.24
CA ASN A 315 -26.49 19.89 10.56
C ASN A 315 -27.69 20.85 10.55
N ASN A 316 -27.91 21.61 9.46
CA ASN A 316 -29.07 22.50 9.28
C ASN A 316 -30.37 21.72 9.09
N ILE A 317 -30.36 20.68 8.27
CA ILE A 317 -31.51 19.78 8.09
C ILE A 317 -31.87 19.14 9.42
N ARG A 318 -30.89 18.60 10.14
CA ARG A 318 -31.05 18.05 11.48
C ARG A 318 -31.68 19.08 12.43
N ARG A 319 -31.20 20.32 12.48
CA ARG A 319 -31.81 21.39 13.31
C ARG A 319 -33.26 21.70 12.94
N LYS A 320 -33.55 21.77 11.64
CA LYS A 320 -34.83 22.24 11.11
C LYS A 320 -35.93 21.19 11.25
N PHE A 321 -35.62 19.93 10.99
CA PHE A 321 -36.61 18.85 10.90
C PHE A 321 -36.58 17.92 12.11
N PHE A 322 -35.47 17.86 12.85
CA PHE A 322 -35.28 17.00 14.03
C PHE A 322 -34.66 17.81 15.19
N PRO A 323 -35.34 18.86 15.69
CA PRO A 323 -34.76 19.80 16.65
C PRO A 323 -34.31 19.15 17.97
N ASP A 324 -34.98 18.06 18.39
CA ASP A 324 -34.65 17.33 19.62
C ASP A 324 -33.41 16.44 19.47
N ALA A 325 -32.91 16.24 18.24
CA ALA A 325 -31.76 15.39 17.96
C ALA A 325 -30.41 16.11 18.12
N ASN A 326 -30.25 16.95 19.14
CA ASN A 326 -29.00 17.71 19.38
C ASN A 326 -27.78 16.82 19.73
N TRP A 327 -28.04 15.56 20.05
CA TRP A 327 -27.04 14.50 20.26
C TRP A 327 -26.38 14.05 18.94
N LEU A 328 -27.03 14.24 17.79
CA LEU A 328 -26.51 13.87 16.46
C LEU A 328 -25.76 15.05 15.82
N ARG A 329 -24.49 14.84 15.49
CA ARG A 329 -23.63 15.87 14.89
C ARG A 329 -22.82 15.32 13.72
N PHE A 330 -22.80 16.07 12.62
CA PHE A 330 -21.97 15.76 11.45
C PHE A 330 -20.71 16.61 11.48
N LYS A 331 -19.56 15.99 11.17
CA LYS A 331 -18.26 16.67 11.10
C LYS A 331 -17.41 16.11 9.95
N PRO A 332 -16.49 16.90 9.37
CA PRO A 332 -15.59 16.38 8.35
C PRO A 332 -14.65 15.30 8.91
N VAL A 333 -14.40 14.26 8.12
CA VAL A 333 -13.39 13.24 8.46
C VAL A 333 -11.98 13.80 8.29
N ASN A 334 -11.08 13.49 9.23
CA ASN A 334 -9.66 13.79 9.09
C ASN A 334 -8.93 12.62 8.39
N LYS A 335 -8.70 12.76 7.08
CA LYS A 335 -8.01 11.73 6.28
C LYS A 335 -6.48 11.73 6.43
N GLU A 336 -5.89 12.72 7.10
CA GLU A 336 -4.44 12.79 7.29
C GLU A 336 -3.92 11.74 8.28
N ILE A 337 -4.83 11.09 9.02
CA ILE A 337 -4.50 10.10 10.05
C ILE A 337 -4.00 8.79 9.40
N TRP A 338 -4.61 8.37 8.29
CA TRP A 338 -4.30 7.09 7.63
C TRP A 338 -4.23 7.23 6.12
N TYR A 339 -3.14 6.75 5.51
CA TYR A 339 -3.12 6.51 4.06
C TYR A 339 -4.09 5.38 3.69
N ARG A 340 -4.66 5.44 2.48
CA ARG A 340 -5.64 4.45 2.01
C ARG A 340 -5.15 3.00 2.08
N THR A 341 -3.93 2.73 1.62
CA THR A 341 -3.34 1.39 1.72
C THR A 341 -3.27 0.94 3.17
N ASP A 342 -2.82 1.81 4.07
CA ASP A 342 -2.68 1.49 5.50
C ASP A 342 -4.07 1.20 6.15
N ARG A 343 -5.14 1.81 5.64
CA ARG A 343 -6.53 1.47 6.03
C ARG A 343 -6.92 0.05 5.59
N ILE A 344 -6.63 -0.32 4.35
CA ILE A 344 -6.92 -1.67 3.82
C ILE A 344 -6.14 -2.72 4.64
N ASP A 345 -4.84 -2.49 4.84
CA ASP A 345 -3.94 -3.31 5.65
C ASP A 345 -4.53 -3.56 7.04
N ALA A 346 -4.92 -2.48 7.73
CA ALA A 346 -5.52 -2.55 9.05
C ALA A 346 -6.83 -3.34 9.07
N ILE A 347 -7.74 -3.09 8.13
CA ILE A 347 -9.03 -3.80 8.07
C ILE A 347 -8.84 -5.29 7.81
N ILE A 348 -7.89 -5.68 6.95
CA ILE A 348 -7.55 -7.10 6.75
C ILE A 348 -7.10 -7.75 8.06
N ILE A 349 -6.20 -7.09 8.80
CA ILE A 349 -5.73 -7.62 10.08
C ILE A 349 -6.88 -7.75 11.07
N LEU A 350 -7.74 -6.74 11.17
CA LEU A 350 -8.87 -6.72 12.10
C LEU A 350 -9.89 -7.82 11.78
N LEU A 351 -10.18 -8.06 10.50
CA LEU A 351 -11.03 -9.16 10.05
C LEU A 351 -10.38 -10.52 10.39
N ASN A 352 -9.10 -10.68 10.05
CA ASN A 352 -8.37 -11.93 10.22
C ASN A 352 -8.15 -12.29 11.70
N LYS A 353 -7.94 -11.29 12.56
CA LYS A 353 -7.82 -11.43 14.01
C LYS A 353 -9.16 -11.41 14.74
N ASN A 354 -10.27 -11.36 13.99
CA ASN A 354 -11.64 -11.41 14.50
C ASN A 354 -12.02 -10.24 15.45
N TYR A 355 -11.35 -9.10 15.31
CA TYR A 355 -11.74 -7.85 15.95
C TYR A 355 -12.85 -7.13 15.18
N LEU A 356 -12.87 -7.28 13.85
CA LEU A 356 -13.93 -6.79 12.98
C LEU A 356 -14.68 -7.98 12.37
N GLN A 357 -16.01 -7.91 12.36
CA GLN A 357 -16.85 -8.79 11.54
C GLN A 357 -17.74 -7.96 10.62
N ILE A 358 -18.06 -8.50 9.44
CA ILE A 358 -18.98 -7.86 8.50
C ILE A 358 -20.08 -8.86 8.17
N SER A 359 -21.32 -8.48 8.49
CA SER A 359 -22.47 -9.37 8.36
C SER A 359 -23.18 -9.12 7.04
N GLN A 360 -23.28 -10.15 6.20
CA GLN A 360 -24.12 -10.11 5.00
C GLN A 360 -25.59 -9.81 5.33
N ARG A 361 -26.06 -10.16 6.54
CA ARG A 361 -27.45 -9.92 6.95
C ARG A 361 -27.70 -8.48 7.40
N LEU A 362 -26.77 -7.90 8.17
CA LEU A 362 -26.94 -6.56 8.73
C LEU A 362 -26.54 -5.47 7.73
N THR A 363 -25.49 -5.73 6.95
CA THR A 363 -24.95 -4.81 5.95
C THR A 363 -24.68 -5.53 4.62
N PRO A 364 -25.74 -5.99 3.93
CA PRO A 364 -25.64 -6.75 2.68
C PRO A 364 -24.92 -6.02 1.55
N GLU A 365 -25.11 -4.70 1.41
CA GLU A 365 -24.50 -3.92 0.34
C GLU A 365 -23.01 -3.70 0.60
N LEU A 366 -22.61 -3.31 1.81
CA LEU A 366 -21.20 -3.28 2.21
C LEU A 366 -20.50 -4.62 1.95
N PHE A 367 -21.11 -5.73 2.38
CA PHE A 367 -20.53 -7.07 2.21
C PHE A 367 -20.33 -7.41 0.73
N LYS A 368 -21.35 -7.15 -0.10
CA LYS A 368 -21.33 -7.40 -1.55
C LYS A 368 -20.31 -6.53 -2.28
N ASP A 369 -20.15 -5.29 -1.86
CA ASP A 369 -19.20 -4.35 -2.45
C ASP A 369 -17.76 -4.72 -2.08
N MET A 370 -17.50 -5.02 -0.81
CA MET A 370 -16.18 -5.47 -0.35
C MET A 370 -15.74 -6.80 -0.99
N LEU A 371 -16.66 -7.70 -1.36
CA LEU A 371 -16.33 -8.90 -2.14
C LEU A 371 -15.75 -8.58 -3.53
N LYS A 372 -16.16 -7.44 -4.12
CA LYS A 372 -15.75 -6.99 -5.46
C LYS A 372 -14.56 -6.05 -5.43
N MET A 373 -14.14 -5.60 -4.25
CA MET A 373 -12.93 -4.80 -4.12
C MET A 373 -11.73 -5.66 -4.49
N GLU A 374 -10.99 -5.21 -5.50
CA GLU A 374 -9.86 -5.91 -6.08
C GLU A 374 -8.67 -4.96 -6.20
N TRP A 375 -7.47 -5.50 -6.08
CA TRP A 375 -6.27 -4.79 -6.49
C TRP A 375 -6.27 -4.61 -8.00
N ARG A 376 -6.13 -3.36 -8.44
CA ARG A 376 -6.18 -2.97 -9.84
C ARG A 376 -4.90 -3.37 -10.55
N LYS A 377 -5.06 -3.99 -11.72
CA LYS A 377 -3.96 -4.09 -12.68
C LYS A 377 -3.55 -2.67 -13.14
N PRO A 378 -2.27 -2.28 -13.00
CA PRO A 378 -1.82 -0.97 -13.46
C PRO A 378 -2.13 -0.81 -14.97
N PRO A 379 -2.58 0.38 -15.42
CA PRO A 379 -2.67 0.69 -16.84
C PRO A 379 -1.31 0.47 -17.52
N ALA A 380 -1.29 -0.08 -18.74
CA ALA A 380 -0.04 -0.39 -19.47
C ALA A 380 0.92 0.81 -19.68
N ASN A 381 0.42 2.04 -19.50
CA ASN A 381 1.16 3.30 -19.62
C ASN A 381 1.49 3.96 -18.27
N LYS A 382 0.93 3.45 -17.16
CA LYS A 382 1.25 3.90 -15.81
C LYS A 382 2.03 2.80 -15.11
N SER A 383 3.35 2.97 -15.06
CA SER A 383 4.21 2.32 -14.10
C SER A 383 3.93 2.90 -12.70
N THR A 384 2.68 2.85 -12.21
CA THR A 384 2.40 3.13 -10.80
C THR A 384 2.41 1.80 -10.06
N TYR A 385 3.20 1.76 -8.99
CA TYR A 385 3.63 0.56 -8.29
C TYR A 385 3.10 0.48 -6.87
N LYS A 386 2.16 1.35 -6.53
CA LYS A 386 1.32 1.15 -5.37
C LYS A 386 0.20 0.23 -5.81
N LEU A 387 -0.07 -0.78 -5.00
CA LEU A 387 -1.34 -1.48 -5.05
C LEU A 387 -2.44 -0.41 -4.98
N GLU A 388 -3.05 -0.14 -6.11
CA GLU A 388 -4.23 0.72 -6.21
C GLU A 388 -5.39 -0.24 -6.20
N ASP A 389 -6.34 -0.06 -5.30
CA ASP A 389 -7.58 -0.79 -5.37
C ASP A 389 -8.45 -0.21 -6.49
N ASN A 390 -9.34 -1.03 -7.02
CA ASN A 390 -10.42 -0.53 -7.85
C ASN A 390 -11.32 0.34 -6.96
N LYS A 391 -11.30 1.65 -7.16
CA LYS A 391 -12.21 2.61 -6.49
C LYS A 391 -13.68 2.48 -6.91
N LEU A 392 -14.04 1.32 -7.46
CA LEU A 392 -15.41 0.96 -7.72
C LEU A 392 -15.80 0.05 -6.56
N PHE A 393 -16.96 0.28 -5.96
CA PHE A 393 -17.47 -0.50 -4.82
C PHE A 393 -16.70 -0.27 -3.51
N ASP A 394 -16.04 0.87 -3.34
CA ASP A 394 -15.33 1.21 -2.10
C ASP A 394 -16.09 2.18 -1.18
N ASP A 395 -17.18 2.80 -1.62
CA ASP A 395 -17.84 3.87 -0.84
C ASP A 395 -18.32 3.36 0.54
N GLY A 396 -18.85 2.14 0.61
CA GLY A 396 -19.22 1.51 1.88
C GLY A 396 -18.01 1.19 2.76
N PHE A 397 -16.91 0.73 2.16
CA PHE A 397 -15.65 0.48 2.88
C PHE A 397 -15.08 1.80 3.41
N ASP A 398 -15.09 2.87 2.61
CA ASP A 398 -14.62 4.19 2.99
C ASP A 398 -15.49 4.73 4.14
N ALA A 399 -16.82 4.69 4.04
CA ALA A 399 -17.73 5.06 5.14
C ALA A 399 -17.45 4.28 6.43
N MET A 400 -17.27 2.95 6.34
CA MET A 400 -16.95 2.10 7.49
C MET A 400 -15.62 2.50 8.11
N THR A 401 -14.58 2.67 7.30
CA THR A 401 -13.25 3.03 7.80
C THR A 401 -13.25 4.41 8.43
N TYR A 402 -13.89 5.40 7.81
CA TYR A 402 -14.03 6.76 8.36
C TYR A 402 -14.70 6.75 9.73
N ALA A 403 -15.66 5.84 9.97
CA ALA A 403 -16.29 5.70 11.28
C ALA A 403 -15.28 5.36 12.39
N VAL A 404 -14.32 4.47 12.11
CA VAL A 404 -13.44 3.88 13.14
C VAL A 404 -11.97 4.30 13.05
N MET A 405 -11.60 5.17 12.11
CA MET A 405 -10.20 5.58 11.88
C MET A 405 -9.48 6.14 13.12
N ASP A 406 -10.21 6.77 14.03
CA ASP A 406 -9.69 7.32 15.30
C ASP A 406 -9.29 6.23 16.30
N ILE A 407 -9.98 5.08 16.27
CA ILE A 407 -9.78 3.96 17.20
C ILE A 407 -9.07 2.77 16.55
N MET A 408 -8.95 2.70 15.22
CA MET A 408 -8.22 1.64 14.52
C MET A 408 -6.79 1.48 15.08
N GLU A 409 -6.10 2.58 15.39
CA GLU A 409 -4.75 2.51 15.98
C GLU A 409 -4.74 1.78 17.33
N TYR A 410 -5.77 2.01 18.17
CA TYR A 410 -5.91 1.33 19.44
C TYR A 410 -6.05 -0.18 19.24
N PHE A 411 -6.96 -0.60 18.36
CA PHE A 411 -7.19 -2.02 18.08
C PHE A 411 -5.93 -2.72 17.56
N ILE A 412 -5.19 -2.08 16.65
CA ILE A 412 -3.95 -2.67 16.15
C ILE A 412 -2.90 -2.72 17.27
N LYS A 413 -2.77 -1.68 18.11
CA LYS A 413 -1.83 -1.67 19.25
C LYS A 413 -2.14 -2.71 20.33
N THR A 414 -3.41 -3.10 20.46
CA THR A 414 -3.82 -4.17 21.39
C THR A 414 -3.56 -5.58 20.86
N LEU A 415 -3.14 -5.73 19.60
CA LEU A 415 -2.64 -7.01 19.11
C LEU A 415 -1.31 -7.31 19.80
N ASP A 416 -1.11 -8.59 20.14
CA ASP A 416 0.20 -9.04 20.62
C ASP A 416 1.22 -8.89 19.47
N ASN A 417 2.12 -7.92 19.62
CA ASN A 417 3.31 -7.70 18.78
C ASN A 417 3.04 -7.55 17.26
N PRO A 418 2.33 -6.49 16.83
CA PRO A 418 1.95 -6.33 15.44
C PRO A 418 3.14 -5.89 14.57
N PHE A 419 3.54 -6.76 13.64
CA PHE A 419 4.63 -6.53 12.69
C PHE A 419 4.48 -5.20 11.93
N LEU A 420 3.23 -4.82 11.61
CA LEU A 420 2.90 -3.66 10.79
C LEU A 420 2.83 -2.32 11.54
N ILE A 421 2.83 -2.30 12.89
CA ILE A 421 2.90 -1.02 13.63
C ILE A 421 4.24 -0.32 13.45
N SER A 422 5.31 -1.06 13.20
CA SER A 422 6.67 -0.49 13.21
C SER A 422 7.01 0.42 12.02
N LYS A 423 6.18 0.49 10.96
CA LYS A 423 6.50 1.30 9.77
C LYS A 423 5.55 2.43 9.39
N GLN A 424 4.28 2.52 9.86
CA GLN A 424 3.37 3.42 9.13
C GLN A 424 2.06 3.91 9.75
N PHE A 425 1.89 3.93 11.08
CA PHE A 425 0.68 4.54 11.65
C PHE A 425 0.96 5.95 12.17
N GLY A 426 0.52 6.94 11.39
CA GLY A 426 0.44 8.34 11.78
C GLY A 426 1.78 9.08 11.84
N LYS A 427 1.95 10.04 10.91
CA LYS A 427 3.04 11.03 10.82
C LYS A 427 4.34 10.55 10.16
N ARG A 428 4.30 10.47 8.83
CA ARG A 428 5.42 10.97 8.03
C ARG A 428 5.31 12.51 8.03
N GLY A 429 5.80 13.13 9.10
CA GLY A 429 5.95 14.59 9.20
C GLY A 429 7.09 15.09 8.32
#